data_AF-D0UNP9-F1
#
_entry.id   AF-D0UNP9-F1
#
_cell.length_a   1.000
_cell.length_b   1.000
_cell.length_c   1.000
_cell.angle_alpha   90.00
_cell.angle_beta   90.00
_cell.angle_gamma   90.00
#
_symmetry.space_group_name_H-M   'P 1'
#
loop_
_entity.id
_entity.type
_entity.pdbx_description
1 polymer ?
#
loop_
_entity_poly.entity_id
_entity_poly.type
_entity_poly.pdbx_seq_one_letter_code
_entity_poly.pdbx_strand_id
1 'polypeptide(L)'
;IRDVRVLYHITGAITLVDEIPWVIEPVYIAQWGSMWIMMRREKRDRRHFKRMRFPPFDDEEPPLDYADNVLDVEPLEAIQLELDDEEDAAVSQWLYDGRPLLDTKHVNGSTYRRWQLSLPQMATLYRLANQLLTDLVDDNYFYLFDMKSFFTAKALNMAIPGGPKFEALIKDTVIND
;
A
#
# COMPACT_ATOMS: atom_id res chain seq x y z
N ILE A 1 14.70 -9.24 0.58
CA ILE A 1 14.03 -10.38 -0.08
C ILE A 1 12.76 -10.71 0.71
N ARG A 2 11.70 -11.24 0.08
CA ARG A 2 10.51 -11.71 0.79
C ARG A 2 10.32 -13.20 0.53
N ASP A 3 10.60 -13.99 1.55
CA ASP A 3 10.35 -15.43 1.53
C ASP A 3 8.90 -15.70 1.92
N VAL A 4 8.23 -16.56 1.16
CA VAL A 4 6.82 -16.91 1.37
C VAL A 4 6.65 -18.42 1.39
N ARG A 5 5.73 -18.90 2.23
CA ARG A 5 5.32 -20.31 2.21
C ARG A 5 4.60 -20.62 0.90
N VAL A 6 4.96 -21.75 0.31
CA VAL A 6 4.37 -22.26 -0.93
C VAL A 6 3.79 -23.65 -0.68
N LEU A 7 2.65 -23.91 -1.32
CA LEU A 7 2.03 -25.21 -1.44
C LEU A 7 2.17 -25.65 -2.90
N TYR A 8 2.83 -26.78 -3.14
CA TYR A 8 3.07 -27.29 -4.49
C TYR A 8 2.51 -28.70 -4.67
N HIS A 9 2.08 -29.01 -5.89
CA HIS A 9 1.68 -30.37 -6.25
C HIS A 9 2.93 -31.27 -6.35
N ILE A 10 2.85 -32.52 -5.87
CA ILE A 10 4.01 -33.44 -5.81
C ILE A 10 4.66 -33.69 -7.18
N THR A 11 3.90 -33.60 -8.27
CA THR A 11 4.42 -33.74 -9.64
C THR A 11 4.91 -32.44 -10.26
N GLY A 12 4.87 -31.30 -9.55
CA GLY A 12 5.25 -29.98 -10.05
C GLY A 12 4.24 -29.31 -10.98
N ALA A 13 2.99 -29.79 -11.02
CA ALA A 13 1.96 -29.26 -11.93
C ALA A 13 1.51 -27.82 -11.60
N ILE A 14 1.54 -27.45 -10.31
CA ILE A 14 1.14 -26.12 -9.84
C ILE A 14 1.83 -25.81 -8.50
N THR A 15 2.14 -24.54 -8.29
CA THR A 15 2.68 -24.00 -7.04
C THR A 15 1.87 -22.75 -6.66
N LEU A 16 1.32 -22.73 -5.45
CA LEU A 16 0.52 -21.65 -4.90
C LEU A 16 1.24 -21.02 -3.69
N VAL A 17 1.11 -19.72 -3.51
CA VAL A 17 1.57 -19.03 -2.30
C VAL A 17 0.53 -19.21 -1.20
N ASP A 18 0.91 -19.84 -0.09
CA ASP A 18 0.04 -20.14 1.06
C ASP A 18 0.25 -19.13 2.21
N GLU A 19 0.14 -17.84 1.89
CA GLU A 19 0.24 -16.77 2.87
C GLU A 19 -0.75 -15.64 2.59
N ILE A 20 -1.26 -15.05 3.67
CA ILE A 20 -2.04 -13.81 3.62
C ILE A 20 -1.12 -12.68 4.13
N PRO A 21 -0.89 -11.61 3.36
CA PRO A 21 0.03 -10.54 3.73
C PRO A 21 -0.62 -9.57 4.74
N TRP A 22 -0.67 -9.98 6.01
CA TRP A 22 -1.11 -9.12 7.10
C TRP A 22 -0.09 -8.02 7.38
N VAL A 23 -0.57 -6.79 7.55
CA VAL A 23 0.26 -5.61 7.84
C VAL A 23 -0.31 -4.84 9.02
N ILE A 24 0.54 -4.16 9.78
CA ILE A 24 0.11 -3.19 10.79
C ILE A 24 -0.21 -1.89 10.06
N GLU A 25 -1.48 -1.49 10.06
CA GLU A 25 -1.98 -0.36 9.26
C GLU A 25 -1.16 0.94 9.41
N PRO A 26 -0.93 1.51 10.62
CA PRO A 26 -0.14 2.74 10.75
C PRO A 26 1.31 2.59 10.27
N VAL A 27 1.90 1.40 10.44
CA VAL A 27 3.26 1.10 9.95
C VAL A 27 3.27 1.09 8.43
N TYR A 28 2.29 0.43 7.82
CA TYR A 28 2.19 0.32 6.36
C TYR A 28 1.97 1.68 5.70
N ILE A 29 1.11 2.54 6.28
CA ILE A 29 0.91 3.90 5.78
C ILE A 29 2.21 4.72 5.91
N ALA A 30 2.94 4.60 7.03
CA ALA A 30 4.21 5.29 7.22
C ALA A 30 5.29 4.81 6.23
N GLN A 31 5.38 3.50 5.97
CA GLN A 31 6.26 2.94 4.93
C GLN A 31 5.95 3.54 3.56
N TRP A 32 4.68 3.61 3.17
CA TRP A 32 4.29 4.23 1.89
C TRP A 32 4.50 5.75 1.89
N GLY A 33 4.36 6.42 3.03
CA GLY A 33 4.67 7.83 3.21
C GLY A 33 6.16 8.11 2.96
N SER A 34 7.05 7.28 3.50
CA SER A 34 8.49 7.40 3.25
C SER A 34 8.84 7.06 1.79
N MET A 35 8.19 6.04 1.20
CA MET A 35 8.33 5.73 -0.24
C MET A 35 7.95 6.92 -1.11
N TRP A 36 6.84 7.59 -0.80
CA TRP A 36 6.38 8.77 -1.53
C TRP A 36 7.44 9.88 -1.54
N ILE A 37 8.06 10.15 -0.38
CA ILE A 37 9.12 11.14 -0.25
C ILE A 37 10.33 10.74 -1.11
N MET A 38 10.79 9.49 -0.98
CA MET A 38 11.97 9.00 -1.70
C MET A 38 11.76 8.99 -3.21
N MET A 39 10.61 8.52 -3.69
CA MET A 39 10.29 8.50 -5.12
C MET A 39 10.20 9.91 -5.70
N ARG A 40 9.67 10.89 -4.94
CA ARG A 40 9.64 12.30 -5.37
C ARG A 40 11.04 12.91 -5.42
N ARG A 41 11.92 12.60 -4.46
CA ARG A 41 13.33 13.04 -4.45
C ARG A 41 14.07 12.46 -5.64
N GLU A 42 13.98 11.16 -5.87
CA GLU A 42 14.61 10.47 -7.01
C GLU A 42 14.14 11.07 -8.36
N LYS A 43 12.82 11.32 -8.50
CA LYS A 43 12.26 11.93 -9.71
C LYS A 43 12.74 13.38 -9.92
N ARG A 44 12.99 14.13 -8.84
CA ARG A 44 13.51 15.50 -8.91
C ARG A 44 14.98 15.52 -9.31
N ASP A 45 15.78 14.63 -8.73
CA ASP A 45 17.25 14.67 -8.82
C ASP A 45 17.78 13.98 -10.08
N ARG A 46 17.08 12.96 -10.57
CA ARG A 46 17.48 12.19 -11.75
C ARG A 46 17.16 12.91 -13.06
N ARG A 47 18.20 13.33 -13.77
CA ARG A 47 18.07 14.00 -15.09
C ARG A 47 17.45 13.14 -16.18
N HIS A 48 17.85 11.88 -16.27
CA HIS A 48 17.34 10.93 -17.26
C HIS A 48 16.77 9.70 -16.57
N PHE A 49 15.44 9.69 -16.43
CA PHE A 49 14.70 8.56 -15.90
C PHE A 49 14.25 7.65 -17.04
N LYS A 50 15.00 6.56 -17.28
CA LYS A 50 14.65 5.56 -18.29
C LYS A 50 13.67 4.55 -17.70
N ARG A 51 12.46 4.48 -18.26
CA ARG A 51 11.47 3.46 -17.90
C ARG A 51 11.87 2.11 -18.48
N MET A 52 11.46 1.04 -17.81
CA MET A 52 11.58 -0.32 -18.34
C MET A 52 10.77 -0.47 -19.63
N ARG A 53 11.20 -1.39 -20.49
CA ARG A 53 10.44 -1.78 -21.69
C ARG A 53 9.55 -2.97 -21.35
N PHE A 54 8.42 -3.06 -22.03
CA PHE A 54 7.46 -4.15 -21.88
C PHE A 54 7.20 -4.80 -23.25
N PRO A 55 7.26 -6.14 -23.36
CA PRO A 55 7.67 -7.10 -22.32
C PRO A 55 9.17 -6.97 -21.96
N PRO A 56 9.61 -7.36 -20.74
CA PRO A 56 11.02 -7.31 -20.36
C PRO A 56 11.90 -8.36 -21.06
N PHE A 57 11.29 -9.49 -21.45
CA PHE A 57 11.94 -10.62 -22.12
C PHE A 57 11.32 -10.83 -23.51
N ASP A 58 12.07 -11.46 -24.39
CA ASP A 58 11.58 -11.87 -25.72
C ASP A 58 10.69 -13.12 -25.59
N ASP A 59 9.71 -13.26 -26.48
CA ASP A 59 8.75 -14.37 -26.47
C ASP A 59 9.40 -15.71 -26.88
N GLU A 60 10.53 -15.65 -27.62
CA GLU A 60 11.31 -16.82 -28.04
C GLU A 60 12.31 -17.29 -26.98
N GLU A 61 12.58 -16.48 -25.94
CA GLU A 61 13.49 -16.84 -24.86
C GLU A 61 12.77 -17.69 -23.79
N PRO A 62 13.31 -18.86 -23.39
CA PRO A 62 12.72 -19.64 -22.31
C PRO A 62 12.84 -18.89 -20.97
N PRO A 63 11.92 -19.14 -20.01
CA PRO A 63 12.03 -18.59 -18.67
C PRO A 63 13.38 -18.92 -18.02
N LEU A 64 13.98 -17.93 -17.37
CA LEU A 64 15.26 -18.07 -16.67
C LEU A 64 15.09 -18.95 -15.41
N ASP A 65 16.02 -19.88 -15.20
CA ASP A 65 16.08 -20.66 -13.97
C ASP A 65 16.63 -19.82 -12.81
N TYR A 66 16.00 -19.96 -11.64
CA TYR A 66 16.33 -19.18 -10.45
C TYR A 66 17.67 -19.59 -9.83
N ALA A 67 17.96 -20.90 -9.77
CA ALA A 67 19.17 -21.40 -9.13
C ALA A 67 20.41 -20.99 -9.94
N ASP A 68 20.34 -21.06 -11.26
CA ASP A 68 21.46 -20.76 -12.13
C ASP A 68 21.71 -19.25 -12.33
N ASN A 69 20.67 -18.41 -12.33
CA ASN A 69 20.79 -17.00 -12.75
C ASN A 69 20.59 -15.97 -11.64
N VAL A 70 19.85 -16.31 -10.57
CA VAL A 70 19.36 -15.30 -9.60
C VAL A 70 19.83 -15.58 -8.18
N LEU A 71 19.94 -16.84 -7.76
CA LEU A 71 20.22 -17.22 -6.38
C LEU A 71 21.52 -16.61 -5.81
N ASP A 72 22.58 -16.58 -6.61
CA ASP A 72 23.91 -16.08 -6.20
C ASP A 72 24.08 -14.56 -6.41
N VAL A 73 23.07 -13.88 -6.97
CA VAL A 73 23.14 -12.45 -7.25
C VAL A 73 22.57 -11.66 -6.08
N GLU A 74 23.41 -10.85 -5.43
CA GLU A 74 22.95 -9.97 -4.36
C GLU A 74 21.97 -8.91 -4.91
N PRO A 75 20.77 -8.77 -4.31
CA PRO A 75 19.80 -7.78 -4.74
C PRO A 75 20.34 -6.36 -4.60
N LEU A 76 19.94 -5.50 -5.53
CA LEU A 76 20.17 -4.06 -5.41
C LEU A 76 19.47 -3.51 -4.16
N GLU A 77 20.02 -2.40 -3.65
CA GLU A 77 19.48 -1.71 -2.49
C GLU A 77 18.02 -1.32 -2.69
N ALA A 78 17.20 -1.61 -1.67
CA ALA A 78 15.79 -1.25 -1.68
C ALA A 78 15.63 0.27 -1.48
N ILE A 79 14.48 0.80 -1.92
CA ILE A 79 14.13 2.18 -1.59
C ILE A 79 13.91 2.25 -0.08
N GLN A 80 14.79 2.95 0.62
CA GLN A 80 14.67 3.22 2.05
C GLN A 80 14.96 4.70 2.29
N LEU A 81 14.15 5.34 3.12
CA LEU A 81 14.46 6.69 3.62
C LEU A 81 15.47 6.56 4.74
N GLU A 82 16.54 7.35 4.70
CA GLU A 82 17.44 7.55 5.84
C GLU A 82 16.65 8.18 6.99
N LEU A 83 16.51 7.43 8.08
CA LEU A 83 15.79 7.83 9.28
C LEU A 83 16.75 8.48 10.27
N ASP A 84 16.25 9.43 11.07
CA ASP A 84 17.06 10.10 12.07
C ASP A 84 17.19 9.26 13.35
N ASP A 85 18.43 9.11 13.85
CA ASP A 85 18.72 8.23 15.00
C ASP A 85 18.12 8.73 16.32
N GLU A 86 17.74 10.01 16.42
CA GLU A 86 17.14 10.60 17.63
C GLU A 86 15.62 10.76 17.48
N GLU A 87 15.15 11.38 16.39
CA GLU A 87 13.72 11.65 16.16
C GLU A 87 12.93 10.39 15.77
N ASP A 88 13.54 9.49 14.98
CA ASP A 88 12.92 8.26 14.47
C ASP A 88 13.32 7.01 15.24
N ALA A 89 14.05 7.16 16.35
CA ALA A 89 14.60 6.07 17.15
C ALA A 89 13.58 4.98 17.53
N ALA A 90 12.31 5.38 17.72
CA ALA A 90 11.23 4.46 18.08
C ALA A 90 10.87 3.44 16.99
N VAL A 91 11.16 3.74 15.72
CA VAL A 91 10.77 2.93 14.56
C VAL A 91 11.94 2.53 13.65
N SER A 92 13.09 3.23 13.75
CA SER A 92 14.20 3.12 12.79
C SER A 92 14.72 1.69 12.58
N GLN A 93 14.75 0.90 13.66
CA GLN A 93 15.30 -0.46 13.64
C GLN A 93 14.44 -1.48 12.88
N TRP A 94 13.13 -1.26 12.76
CA TRP A 94 12.19 -2.29 12.30
C TRP A 94 11.24 -1.81 11.21
N LEU A 95 11.25 -0.51 10.86
CA LEU A 95 10.28 0.07 9.94
C LEU A 95 10.28 -0.61 8.56
N TYR A 96 11.43 -1.05 8.06
CA TYR A 96 11.59 -1.66 6.74
C TYR A 96 11.69 -3.20 6.76
N ASP A 97 11.41 -3.83 7.89
CA ASP A 97 11.40 -5.29 8.00
C ASP A 97 10.25 -5.91 7.20
N GLY A 98 10.41 -7.18 6.80
CA GLY A 98 9.37 -7.93 6.10
C GLY A 98 8.11 -8.17 6.95
N ARG A 99 8.29 -8.39 8.25
CA ARG A 99 7.23 -8.45 9.28
C ARG A 99 7.70 -7.70 10.52
N PRO A 100 7.47 -6.38 10.59
CA PRO A 100 7.95 -5.56 11.69
C PRO A 100 7.46 -6.03 13.06
N LEU A 101 8.29 -5.89 14.10
CA LEU A 101 7.92 -6.18 15.50
C LEU A 101 7.51 -7.64 15.77
N LEU A 102 7.78 -8.57 14.86
CA LEU A 102 7.59 -10.01 15.08
C LEU A 102 8.34 -10.44 16.35
N ASP A 103 7.75 -11.34 17.13
CA ASP A 103 8.28 -11.84 18.41
C ASP A 103 8.45 -10.81 19.53
N THR A 104 7.90 -9.60 19.36
CA THR A 104 7.81 -8.59 20.42
C THR A 104 6.44 -8.60 21.10
N LYS A 105 6.34 -7.95 22.27
CA LYS A 105 5.07 -7.72 22.97
C LYS A 105 4.05 -6.88 22.19
N HIS A 106 4.48 -6.23 21.11
CA HIS A 106 3.64 -5.34 20.32
C HIS A 106 2.73 -6.08 19.36
N VAL A 107 2.97 -7.36 19.10
CA VAL A 107 2.14 -8.20 18.23
C VAL A 107 1.79 -9.50 18.92
N ASN A 108 0.68 -10.12 18.53
CA ASN A 108 0.19 -11.35 19.16
C ASN A 108 0.97 -12.64 18.77
N GLY A 109 2.16 -12.50 18.20
CA GLY A 109 3.00 -13.59 17.69
C GLY A 109 2.93 -13.77 16.17
N SER A 110 3.35 -14.95 15.70
CA SER A 110 3.55 -15.25 14.27
C SER A 110 2.30 -15.19 13.40
N THR A 111 1.10 -15.25 14.00
CA THR A 111 -0.16 -15.07 13.26
C THR A 111 -0.38 -13.61 12.81
N TYR A 112 0.26 -12.64 13.47
CA TYR A 112 0.34 -11.23 13.05
C TYR A 112 -1.03 -10.56 12.77
N ARG A 113 -2.00 -10.75 13.69
CA ARG A 113 -3.39 -10.26 13.53
C ARG A 113 -3.76 -9.12 14.45
N ARG A 114 -3.10 -8.99 15.59
CA ARG A 114 -3.35 -7.94 16.58
C ARG A 114 -2.05 -7.26 16.92
N TRP A 115 -2.12 -5.95 17.04
CA TRP A 115 -0.98 -5.10 17.37
C TRP A 115 -1.36 -4.12 18.47
N GLN A 116 -0.36 -3.72 19.26
CA GLN A 116 -0.46 -2.70 20.29
C GLN A 116 0.85 -1.90 20.32
N LEU A 117 0.81 -0.69 19.79
CA LEU A 117 1.97 0.19 19.70
C LEU A 117 2.01 1.17 20.87
N SER A 118 3.22 1.61 21.22
CA SER A 118 3.43 2.66 22.22
C SER A 118 3.17 4.04 21.63
N LEU A 119 2.90 5.03 22.49
CA LEU A 119 2.64 6.41 22.06
C LEU A 119 3.80 7.02 21.24
N PRO A 120 5.08 6.87 21.65
CA PRO A 120 6.20 7.36 20.83
C PRO A 120 6.24 6.74 19.43
N GLN A 121 6.03 5.42 19.32
CA GLN A 121 5.98 4.74 18.02
C GLN A 121 4.87 5.32 17.15
N MET A 122 3.66 5.49 17.69
CA MET A 122 2.53 6.05 16.95
C MET A 122 2.78 7.50 16.50
N ALA A 123 3.39 8.33 17.35
CA ALA A 123 3.72 9.71 17.02
C ALA A 123 4.72 9.79 15.85
N THR A 124 5.79 8.97 15.90
CA THR A 124 6.78 8.89 14.83
C THR A 124 6.17 8.38 13.52
N LEU A 125 5.36 7.31 13.56
CA LEU A 125 4.67 6.77 12.39
C LEU A 125 3.72 7.80 11.75
N TYR A 126 2.96 8.53 12.57
CA TYR A 126 2.07 9.60 12.08
C TYR A 126 2.83 10.70 11.36
N ARG A 127 3.98 11.13 11.92
CA ARG A 127 4.86 12.13 11.30
C ARG A 127 5.41 11.67 9.94
N LEU A 128 5.88 10.42 9.85
CA LEU A 128 6.39 9.84 8.60
C LEU A 128 5.28 9.67 7.54
N ALA A 129 4.06 9.37 7.97
CA ALA A 129 2.88 9.21 7.13
C ALA A 129 2.26 10.55 6.66
N ASN A 130 2.72 11.70 7.14
CA ASN A 130 2.05 12.99 6.95
C ASN A 130 1.82 13.37 5.47
N GLN A 131 2.62 12.87 4.54
CA GLN A 131 2.42 13.12 3.11
C GLN A 131 1.17 12.43 2.51
N LEU A 132 0.63 11.41 3.19
CA LEU A 132 -0.50 10.61 2.73
C LEU A 132 -1.75 10.78 3.59
N LEU A 133 -1.62 11.38 4.78
CA LEU A 133 -2.73 11.62 5.68
C LEU A 133 -3.43 12.93 5.35
N THR A 134 -4.69 13.03 5.79
CA THR A 134 -5.47 14.25 5.67
C THR A 134 -5.11 15.22 6.79
N ASP A 135 -4.96 16.50 6.44
CA ASP A 135 -4.81 17.59 7.42
C ASP A 135 -6.17 18.06 7.99
N LEU A 136 -7.27 17.51 7.49
CA LEU A 136 -8.62 17.86 7.91
C LEU A 136 -8.94 17.26 9.28
N VAL A 137 -9.28 18.12 10.23
CA VAL A 137 -9.61 17.74 11.62
C VAL A 137 -11.12 17.76 11.88
N ASP A 138 -11.88 18.55 11.10
CA ASP A 138 -13.33 18.70 11.25
C ASP A 138 -14.08 17.95 10.14
N ASP A 139 -14.93 17.02 10.55
CA ASP A 139 -15.79 16.24 9.67
C ASP A 139 -16.81 17.10 8.91
N ASN A 140 -17.10 18.32 9.39
CA ASN A 140 -17.95 19.27 8.68
C ASN A 140 -17.39 19.68 7.31
N TYR A 141 -16.08 19.49 7.08
CA TYR A 141 -15.49 19.65 5.75
C TYR A 141 -16.21 18.80 4.69
N PHE A 142 -16.70 17.62 5.08
CA PHE A 142 -17.42 16.70 4.18
C PHE A 142 -18.92 17.01 4.06
N TYR A 143 -19.36 18.23 4.38
CA TYR A 143 -20.75 18.63 4.15
C TYR A 143 -21.13 18.45 2.67
N LEU A 144 -22.20 17.68 2.42
CA LEU A 144 -22.64 17.21 1.09
C LEU A 144 -21.64 16.30 0.34
N PHE A 145 -20.52 15.95 0.98
CA PHE A 145 -19.49 15.07 0.44
C PHE A 145 -19.32 13.80 1.30
N ASP A 146 -20.40 13.39 1.95
CA ASP A 146 -20.52 12.14 2.70
C ASP A 146 -21.35 11.09 1.94
N MET A 147 -21.27 9.84 2.37
CA MET A 147 -21.96 8.73 1.70
C MET A 147 -23.48 8.92 1.66
N LYS A 148 -24.08 9.53 2.69
CA LYS A 148 -25.53 9.76 2.75
C LYS A 148 -25.98 10.79 1.71
N SER A 149 -25.21 11.86 1.52
CA SER A 149 -25.49 12.87 0.49
C SER A 149 -25.36 12.26 -0.90
N PHE A 150 -24.34 11.43 -1.15
CA PHE A 150 -24.20 10.74 -2.43
C PHE A 150 -25.33 9.74 -2.72
N PHE A 151 -25.80 8.99 -1.72
CA PHE A 151 -26.95 8.09 -1.89
C PHE A 151 -28.23 8.87 -2.23
N THR A 152 -28.43 10.00 -1.56
CA THR A 152 -29.60 10.87 -1.80
C THR A 152 -29.54 11.49 -3.19
N ALA A 153 -28.39 12.04 -3.58
CA ALA A 153 -28.18 12.60 -4.91
C ALA A 153 -28.42 11.56 -6.02
N LYS A 154 -27.90 10.33 -5.84
CA LYS A 154 -28.15 9.21 -6.75
C LYS A 154 -29.63 8.87 -6.86
N ALA A 155 -30.34 8.75 -5.75
CA ALA A 155 -31.76 8.39 -5.74
C ALA A 155 -32.63 9.45 -6.43
N LEU A 156 -32.29 10.73 -6.25
CA LEU A 156 -33.00 11.87 -6.83
C LEU A 156 -32.56 12.20 -8.27
N ASN A 157 -31.61 11.45 -8.83
CA ASN A 157 -30.98 11.77 -10.12
C ASN A 157 -30.42 13.22 -10.17
N MET A 158 -29.86 13.67 -9.04
CA MET A 158 -29.21 14.97 -8.91
C MET A 158 -27.69 14.78 -8.77
N ALA A 159 -26.92 15.78 -9.20
CA ALA A 159 -25.47 15.76 -9.10
C ALA A 159 -24.98 16.88 -8.17
N ILE A 160 -24.22 16.50 -7.14
CA ILE A 160 -23.51 17.45 -6.27
C ILE A 160 -22.30 17.97 -7.05
N PRO A 161 -22.00 19.29 -7.04
CA PRO A 161 -20.81 19.83 -7.71
C PRO A 161 -19.53 19.12 -7.24
N GLY A 162 -18.71 18.62 -8.17
CA GLY A 162 -17.50 17.84 -7.87
C GLY A 162 -17.76 16.39 -7.43
N GLY A 163 -19.01 16.00 -7.21
CA GLY A 163 -19.40 14.65 -6.85
C GLY A 163 -19.63 13.72 -8.06
N PRO A 164 -19.85 12.42 -7.80
CA PRO A 164 -20.14 11.44 -8.84
C PRO A 164 -21.53 11.66 -9.47
N LYS A 165 -21.67 11.23 -10.72
CA LYS A 165 -22.95 11.19 -11.45
C LYS A 165 -23.37 9.74 -11.65
N PHE A 166 -24.67 9.50 -11.61
CA PHE A 166 -25.24 8.17 -11.78
C PHE A 166 -26.39 8.21 -12.79
N GLU A 167 -26.75 7.02 -13.27
CA GLU A 167 -27.98 6.83 -14.05
C GLU A 167 -29.22 6.97 -13.14
N ALA A 168 -30.31 7.50 -13.71
CA ALA A 168 -31.57 7.68 -13.01
C ALA A 168 -32.12 6.34 -12.48
N LEU A 169 -32.59 6.34 -11.23
CA LEU A 169 -33.12 5.13 -10.59
C LEU A 169 -34.42 4.66 -11.26
N ILE A 170 -35.30 5.61 -11.60
CA ILE A 170 -36.51 5.38 -12.38
C ILE A 170 -36.27 6.04 -13.73
N LYS A 171 -36.35 5.27 -14.80
CA LYS A 171 -36.39 5.78 -16.17
C LYS A 171 -37.86 6.03 -16.47
N ASP A 172 -38.23 7.26 -16.81
CA ASP A 172 -39.62 7.64 -17.07
C ASP A 172 -40.26 6.65 -18.04
N THR A 173 -41.14 5.79 -17.53
CA THR A 173 -42.27 5.30 -18.31
C THR A 173 -43.22 6.47 -18.37
N VAL A 174 -43.07 7.29 -19.41
CA VAL A 174 -44.11 8.25 -19.78
C VAL A 174 -45.39 7.41 -19.94
N ILE A 175 -46.26 7.44 -18.95
CA ILE A 175 -47.64 6.99 -19.10
C ILE A 175 -48.22 8.00 -20.08
N ASN A 176 -48.27 7.61 -21.35
CA ASN A 176 -48.98 8.36 -22.37
C ASN A 176 -50.45 8.42 -21.93
N ASP A 177 -50.87 9.56 -21.41
CA ASP A 177 -52.28 9.96 -21.36
C ASP A 177 -52.81 10.19 -22.78
#